data_AF-A0A498E174-F1
#
_entry.id   AF-A0A498E174-F1
#
_cell.length_a   1.000
_cell.length_b   1.000
_cell.length_c   1.000
_cell.angle_alpha   90.00
_cell.angle_beta   90.00
_cell.angle_gamma   90.00
#
_symmetry.space_group_name_H-M   'P 1'
#
loop_
_entity.id
_entity.type
_entity.pdbx_description
1 polymer ?
#
loop_
_entity_poly.entity_id
_entity_poly.type
_entity_poly.pdbx_seq_one_letter_code
_entity_poly.pdbx_strand_id
1 'polypeptide(L)' 'MVFKKITLVGRSAESFDAAVDDAINRAEETLAGVHWVEVKELGVELASVETREYQAEVEVAFELEAKDDE' A
#
# COMPACT_ATOMS: atom_id res chain seq x y z
N MET A 1 -19.61 3.11 -10.24
CA MET A 1 -18.25 2.90 -9.75
C MET A 1 -18.31 2.80 -8.23
N VAL A 2 -17.96 1.64 -7.69
CA VAL A 2 -17.85 1.40 -6.24
C VAL A 2 -16.42 1.01 -5.99
N PHE A 3 -15.78 1.66 -5.00
CA PHE A 3 -14.40 1.39 -4.65
C PHE A 3 -14.33 0.66 -3.33
N LYS A 4 -13.49 -0.37 -3.26
CA LYS A 4 -13.08 -0.96 -2.00
C LYS A 4 -11.76 -0.37 -1.60
N LYS A 5 -11.64 -0.01 -0.31
CA LYS A 5 -10.37 0.36 0.30
C LYS A 5 -9.85 -0.78 1.16
N ILE A 6 -8.54 -1.01 1.10
CA ILE A 6 -7.82 -1.90 2.03
C ILE A 6 -6.60 -1.17 2.57
N THR A 7 -6.18 -1.52 3.78
CA THR A 7 -4.95 -1.00 4.38
C THR A 7 -3.79 -1.93 4.05
N LEU A 8 -2.69 -1.35 3.56
CA LEU A 8 -1.41 -2.02 3.36
C LEU A 8 -0.32 -1.25 4.12
N VAL A 9 0.75 -1.94 4.49
CA VAL A 9 1.96 -1.31 5.05
C VAL A 9 3.14 -1.69 4.17
N GLY A 10 3.65 -0.71 3.42
CA GLY A 10 4.89 -0.87 2.65
C GLY A 10 6.10 -0.48 3.49
N ARG A 11 7.27 -1.01 3.13
CA ARG A 11 8.49 -0.86 3.95
C ARG A 11 9.72 -0.65 3.08
N SER A 12 10.62 0.23 3.52
CA SER A 12 11.88 0.48 2.83
C SER A 12 12.98 0.93 3.80
N ALA A 13 14.22 0.55 3.52
CA ALA A 13 15.39 1.09 4.22
C ALA A 13 15.80 2.48 3.71
N GLU A 14 15.22 2.95 2.59
CA GLU A 14 15.68 4.14 1.87
C GLU A 14 14.94 5.41 2.30
N SER A 15 13.60 5.41 2.22
CA SER A 15 12.77 6.56 2.55
C SER A 15 11.30 6.18 2.75
N PHE A 16 10.49 7.13 3.25
CA PHE A 16 9.04 6.97 3.28
C PHE A 16 8.41 6.89 1.90
N ASP A 17 8.92 7.66 0.92
CA ASP A 17 8.42 7.61 -0.45
C ASP A 17 8.64 6.21 -1.05
N ALA A 18 9.83 5.63 -0.83
CA ALA A 18 10.13 4.27 -1.27
C ALA A 18 9.26 3.21 -0.55
N ALA A 19 8.88 3.44 0.70
CA ALA A 19 7.94 2.57 1.42
C ALA A 19 6.51 2.69 0.88
N VAL A 20 6.09 3.87 0.41
CA VAL A 20 4.81 4.05 -0.29
C VAL A 20 4.83 3.33 -1.64
N ASP A 21 5.91 3.48 -2.41
CA ASP A 21 6.09 2.81 -3.70
C ASP A 21 6.06 1.27 -3.55
N ASP A 22 6.68 0.73 -2.49
CA ASP A 22 6.61 -0.70 -2.15
C ASP A 22 5.16 -1.19 -1.99
N ALA A 23 4.33 -0.45 -1.26
CA ALA A 23 2.91 -0.78 -1.09
C ALA A 23 2.11 -0.68 -2.40
N ILE A 24 2.37 0.37 -3.21
CA ILE A 24 1.71 0.57 -4.51
C ILE A 24 2.04 -0.58 -5.46
N ASN A 25 3.32 -0.91 -5.62
CA ASN A 25 3.78 -1.97 -6.50
C ASN A 25 3.11 -3.30 -6.13
N ARG A 26 3.10 -3.64 -4.84
CA ARG A 26 2.45 -4.88 -4.37
C ARG A 26 0.95 -4.89 -4.62
N ALA A 27 0.28 -3.75 -4.52
CA ALA A 27 -1.15 -3.62 -4.82
C ALA A 27 -1.43 -3.82 -6.31
N GLU A 28 -0.71 -3.13 -7.21
CA GLU A 28 -0.89 -3.23 -8.66
C GLU A 28 -0.59 -4.64 -9.19
N GLU A 29 0.30 -5.39 -8.55
CA GLU A 29 0.58 -6.79 -8.88
C GLU A 29 -0.59 -7.75 -8.60
N THR A 30 -1.52 -7.40 -7.71
CA THR A 30 -2.56 -8.36 -7.25
C THR A 30 -3.99 -7.85 -7.28
N LEU A 31 -4.19 -6.56 -7.43
CA LEU A 31 -5.50 -5.95 -7.50
C LEU A 31 -5.68 -5.32 -8.87
N ALA A 32 -6.75 -5.69 -9.57
CA ALA A 32 -7.18 -4.99 -10.76
C ALA A 32 -7.83 -3.65 -10.38
N GLY A 33 -7.66 -2.64 -11.23
CA GLY A 33 -8.34 -1.36 -11.06
C GLY A 33 -7.92 -0.58 -9.82
N VAL A 34 -6.63 -0.59 -9.45
CA VAL A 34 -6.08 0.34 -8.45
C VAL A 34 -6.14 1.77 -9.01
N HIS A 35 -6.69 2.72 -8.26
CA HIS A 35 -6.86 4.10 -8.73
C HIS A 35 -6.06 5.11 -7.92
N TRP A 36 -6.06 4.98 -6.59
CA TRP A 36 -5.31 5.89 -5.73
C TRP A 36 -4.93 5.23 -4.41
N VAL A 37 -3.92 5.81 -3.76
CA VAL A 37 -3.52 5.48 -2.40
C VAL A 37 -3.57 6.73 -1.52
N GLU A 38 -3.91 6.54 -0.26
CA GLU A 38 -3.88 7.60 0.76
C GLU A 38 -2.94 7.18 1.88
N VAL A 39 -1.85 7.91 2.07
CA VAL A 39 -0.97 7.71 3.23
C VAL A 39 -1.73 8.07 4.51
N LYS A 40 -1.73 7.15 5.48
CA LYS A 40 -2.41 7.31 6.78
C LYS A 40 -1.41 7.58 7.89
N GLU A 41 -0.36 6.78 7.96
CA GLU A 41 0.64 6.87 9.00
C GLU A 41 2.04 6.56 8.45
N LEU A 42 3.03 7.23 9.02
CA LEU A 42 4.44 7.02 8.74
C LEU A 42 5.13 6.57 10.02
N GLY A 43 5.79 5.41 9.96
CA GLY A 43 6.47 4.78 11.09
C GLY A 43 7.93 4.47 10.78
N VAL A 44 8.75 4.35 11.83
CA VAL A 44 10.13 3.89 11.70
C VAL A 44 10.36 2.74 12.67
N GLU A 45 10.67 1.57 12.14
CA GLU A 45 11.08 0.40 12.93
C GLU A 45 12.53 0.57 13.37
N LEU A 46 12.79 0.32 14.65
CA LEU A 46 14.10 0.50 15.29
C LEU A 46 14.54 -0.70 16.13
N ALA A 47 13.63 -1.62 16.48
CA ALA A 47 13.91 -2.70 17.42
C ALA A 47 14.51 -3.93 16.74
N SER A 48 14.10 -4.22 15.51
CA SER A 48 14.46 -5.46 14.80
C SER A 48 15.39 -5.26 13.58
N VAL A 49 15.86 -4.04 13.36
CA VAL A 49 16.70 -3.67 12.20
C VAL A 49 18.03 -3.07 12.67
N GLU A 50 19.09 -3.27 11.89
CA GLU A 50 20.43 -2.76 12.22
C GLU A 50 20.49 -1.23 12.24
N THR A 51 19.64 -0.57 11.44
CA THR A 51 19.53 0.89 11.40
C THR A 51 18.08 1.36 11.57
N ARG A 52 17.40 1.66 10.47
CA ARG A 52 16.01 2.13 10.43
C ARG A 52 15.33 1.56 9.21
N GLU A 53 14.09 1.15 9.36
CA GLU A 53 13.22 0.77 8.26
C GLU A 53 12.00 1.70 8.30
N TYR A 54 11.83 2.47 7.23
CA TYR A 54 10.70 3.35 7.03
C TYR A 54 9.48 2.51 6.65
N GLN A 55 8.35 2.82 7.26
CA GLN A 55 7.09 2.14 7.05
C GLN A 55 6.03 3.17 6.68
N ALA A 56 5.23 2.86 5.67
CA ALA A 56 4.11 3.69 5.25
C ALA A 56 2.84 2.86 5.29
N GLU A 57 1.92 3.19 6.20
CA GLU A 57 0.56 2.68 6.17
C GLU A 57 -0.25 3.47 5.14
N VAL A 58 -0.80 2.76 4.15
CA VAL A 58 -1.59 3.35 3.07
C VAL A 58 -2.96 2.67 2.97
N GLU A 59 -3.99 3.45 2.66
CA GLU A 59 -5.25 2.90 2.15
C GLU A 59 -5.22 2.88 0.63
N VAL A 60 -5.31 1.69 0.04
CA VAL A 60 -5.39 1.50 -1.41
C VAL A 60 -6.84 1.41 -1.83
N ALA A 61 -7.27 2.27 -2.75
CA ALA A 61 -8.59 2.24 -3.35
C ALA A 61 -8.53 1.57 -4.73
N PHE A 62 -9.37 0.55 -4.93
CA PHE A 62 -9.53 -0.13 -6.20
C PHE A 62 -11.00 -0.31 -6.56
N GLU A 63 -11.33 -0.23 -7.85
CA GLU A 63 -12.69 -0.40 -8.34
C GLU A 63 -13.13 -1.86 -8.20
N LEU A 64 -14.33 -2.08 -7.65
CA LEU A 64 -14.94 -3.40 -7.63
C LEU A 64 -15.55 -3.72 -8.99
N GLU A 65 -15.06 -4.79 -9.59
CA GLU A 65 -15.66 -5.34 -10.80
C GLU A 65 -17.07 -5.86 -10.51
N ALA A 66 -17.95 -5.71 -11.49
CA ALA A 66 -19.24 -6.37 -11.45
C ALA A 66 -19.01 -7.88 -11.40
N LYS A 67 -19.89 -8.60 -10.72
CA LYS A 67 -19.82 -10.05 -10.73
C LYS A 67 -20.06 -10.52 -12.17
N ASP A 68 -19.11 -11.26 -12.74
CA ASP A 68 -19.35 -12.02 -13.95
C ASP A 68 -20.38 -13.10 -13.60
N ASP A 69 -21.64 -12.85 -13.93
CA ASP A 69 -22.68 -13.87 -13.90
C ASP A 69 -22.48 -14.77 -15.13
N GLU A 70 -21.60 -15.77 -14.99
CA GLU A 70 -21.55 -16.95 -15.89
C GLU A 70 -22.79 -17.84 -15.70
#